data_AF-A0ABD4APN7-F1
#
_entry.id   AF-A0ABD4APN7-F1
#
_cell.length_a   1.000
_cell.length_b   1.000
_cell.length_c   1.000
_cell.angle_alpha   90.00
_cell.angle_beta   90.00
_cell.angle_gamma   90.00
#
_symmetry.space_group_name_H-M   'P 1'
#
loop_
_entity.id
_entity.type
_entity.pdbx_description
1 polymer ?
#
loop_
_entity_poly.entity_id
_entity_poly.type
_entity_poly.pdbx_seq_one_letter_code
_entity_poly.pdbx_strand_id
1 'polypeptide(L)'
;MKREPSDFDQDFLISRTERAKRQVDSAIKRARSLEQDSDRDERLRRHLCKACHYFTKLAGQAITTQPCACCGVQQTYASTDTDIVCAECAQEHEICKHCGGDREMRTDRRDWPTRQT
;
A
#
# COMPACT_ATOMS: atom_id res chain seq x y z
N MET A 1 16.17 24.97 11.61
CA MET A 1 16.88 23.93 12.41
C MET A 1 18.30 23.82 11.88
N LYS A 2 19.32 24.18 12.67
CA LYS A 2 20.73 23.90 12.32
C LYS A 2 21.04 22.46 12.72
N ARG A 3 21.73 21.71 11.87
CA ARG A 3 22.18 20.34 12.18
C ARG A 3 23.68 20.38 12.49
N GLU A 4 24.08 19.63 13.51
CA GLU A 4 25.48 19.42 13.85
C GLU A 4 26.00 18.10 13.24
N PRO A 5 27.31 17.96 13.02
CA PRO A 5 27.89 16.72 12.53
C PRO A 5 27.67 15.58 13.53
N SER A 6 27.36 14.38 13.04
CA SER A 6 27.36 13.19 13.89
C SER A 6 28.78 12.75 14.22
N ASP A 7 28.99 12.22 15.41
CA ASP A 7 30.24 11.51 15.73
C ASP A 7 30.35 10.26 14.84
N PHE A 8 31.44 10.18 14.08
CA PHE A 8 31.65 9.15 13.06
C PHE A 8 32.70 8.16 13.56
N ASP A 9 32.35 7.45 14.62
CA ASP A 9 33.20 6.44 15.26
C ASP A 9 32.94 5.03 14.71
N GLN A 10 33.66 4.05 15.26
CA GLN A 10 33.54 2.65 14.86
C GLN A 10 32.16 2.06 15.18
N ASP A 11 31.54 2.45 16.30
CA ASP A 11 30.22 1.98 16.71
C ASP A 11 29.12 2.53 15.78
N PHE A 12 29.26 3.79 15.36
CA PHE A 12 28.44 4.40 14.33
C PHE A 12 28.54 3.60 13.02
N LEU A 13 29.75 3.28 12.56
CA LEU A 13 29.96 2.47 11.36
C LEU A 13 29.31 1.07 11.46
N ILE A 14 29.51 0.39 12.59
CA ILE A 14 28.92 -0.93 12.86
C ILE A 14 27.39 -0.83 12.84
N SER A 15 26.79 0.11 13.57
CA SER A 15 25.34 0.27 13.65
C SER A 15 24.71 0.60 12.29
N ARG A 16 25.36 1.42 11.46
CA ARG A 16 24.93 1.72 10.09
C ARG A 16 24.98 0.48 9.22
N THR A 17 26.04 -0.31 9.33
CA THR A 17 26.20 -1.56 8.58
C THR A 17 25.13 -2.57 8.95
N GLU A 18 24.87 -2.77 10.26
CA GLU A 18 23.83 -3.68 10.73
C GLU A 18 22.44 -3.25 10.28
N ARG A 19 22.14 -1.94 10.31
CA ARG A 19 20.89 -1.42 9.75
C ARG A 19 20.78 -1.67 8.25
N ALA A 20 21.87 -1.50 7.49
CA ALA A 20 21.88 -1.74 6.05
C ALA A 20 21.63 -3.22 5.74
N LYS A 21 22.27 -4.16 6.45
CA LYS A 21 22.00 -5.60 6.33
C LYS A 21 20.53 -5.92 6.55
N ARG A 22 19.95 -5.43 7.65
CA ARG A 22 18.52 -5.63 7.96
C ARG A 22 17.60 -5.06 6.88
N GLN A 23 17.96 -3.95 6.25
CA GLN A 23 17.19 -3.38 5.14
C GLN A 23 17.20 -4.30 3.92
N VAL A 24 18.36 -4.86 3.56
CA VAL A 24 18.49 -5.83 2.46
C VAL A 24 17.66 -7.08 2.75
N ASP A 25 17.82 -7.67 3.94
CA ASP A 25 17.09 -8.87 4.34
C ASP A 25 15.57 -8.63 4.33
N SER A 26 15.13 -7.47 4.83
CA SER A 26 13.72 -7.08 4.82
C SER A 26 13.17 -6.84 3.41
N ALA A 27 13.99 -6.34 2.48
CA ALA A 27 13.60 -6.20 1.08
C ALA A 27 13.43 -7.58 0.42
N ILE A 28 14.39 -8.49 0.60
CA ILE A 28 14.31 -9.86 0.07
C ILE A 28 13.11 -10.61 0.65
N LYS A 29 12.88 -10.52 1.96
CA LYS A 29 11.73 -11.14 2.62
C LYS A 29 10.40 -10.65 2.02
N ARG A 30 10.25 -9.33 1.85
CA ARG A 30 9.05 -8.75 1.22
C ARG A 30 8.87 -9.18 -0.22
N ALA A 31 9.96 -9.26 -0.99
CA ALA A 31 9.90 -9.74 -2.37
C ALA A 31 9.39 -11.18 -2.46
N ARG A 32 9.88 -12.07 -1.57
CA ARG A 32 9.39 -13.46 -1.47
C ARG A 32 7.92 -13.53 -1.08
N SER A 33 7.49 -12.76 -0.08
CA SER A 33 6.07 -12.69 0.32
C SER A 33 5.18 -12.17 -0.80
N LEU A 34 5.63 -11.17 -1.57
CA LEU A 34 4.92 -10.64 -2.73
C LEU A 34 4.79 -11.68 -3.86
N GLU A 35 5.88 -12.40 -4.15
CA GLU A 35 5.92 -13.44 -5.18
C GLU A 35 4.99 -14.61 -4.83
N GLN A 36 5.11 -15.13 -3.60
CA GLN A 36 4.33 -16.26 -3.09
C GLN A 36 2.89 -15.89 -2.72
N ASP A 37 2.62 -14.59 -2.56
CA ASP A 37 1.37 -14.05 -2.02
C ASP A 37 0.99 -14.73 -0.69
N SER A 38 1.93 -14.77 0.25
CA SER A 38 1.80 -15.52 1.52
C SER A 38 0.58 -15.12 2.35
N ASP A 39 0.13 -13.88 2.22
CA ASP A 39 -1.01 -13.30 2.96
C ASP A 39 -2.24 -13.11 2.05
N ARG A 40 -2.38 -13.91 1.00
CA ARG A 40 -3.45 -13.78 -0.02
C ARG A 40 -4.84 -13.62 0.57
N ASP A 41 -5.23 -14.49 1.50
CA ASP A 41 -6.58 -14.48 2.07
C ASP A 41 -6.86 -13.21 2.88
N GLU A 42 -5.86 -12.72 3.62
CA GLU A 42 -5.95 -11.46 4.37
C GLU A 42 -6.02 -10.26 3.41
N ARG A 43 -5.16 -10.25 2.40
CA ARG A 43 -5.13 -9.23 1.34
C ARG A 43 -6.49 -9.12 0.65
N LEU A 44 -7.07 -10.26 0.26
CA LEU A 44 -8.36 -10.31 -0.39
C LEU A 44 -9.47 -9.90 0.57
N ARG A 45 -9.48 -10.33 1.84
CA ARG A 45 -10.45 -9.87 2.84
C ARG A 45 -10.41 -8.35 3.06
N ARG A 46 -9.24 -7.73 2.94
CA ARG A 46 -9.06 -6.27 3.05
C ARG A 46 -9.32 -5.50 1.75
N HIS A 47 -9.69 -6.19 0.67
CA HIS A 47 -9.91 -5.58 -0.63
C HIS A 47 -8.68 -4.90 -1.23
N LEU A 48 -7.50 -5.52 -1.14
CA LEU A 48 -6.26 -4.95 -1.66
C LEU A 48 -5.67 -5.77 -2.82
N CYS A 49 -5.03 -5.10 -3.78
CA CYS A 49 -4.15 -5.76 -4.74
C CYS A 49 -2.79 -6.09 -4.11
N LYS A 50 -2.00 -6.96 -4.75
CA LYS A 50 -0.65 -7.32 -4.27
C LYS A 50 0.21 -6.09 -4.01
N ALA A 51 0.22 -5.13 -4.93
CA ALA A 51 1.02 -3.93 -4.78
C ALA A 51 0.62 -3.11 -3.54
N CYS A 52 -0.67 -2.86 -3.34
CA CYS A 52 -1.15 -2.07 -2.19
C CYS A 52 -1.00 -2.79 -0.84
N HIS A 53 -0.86 -4.12 -0.84
CA HIS A 53 -0.70 -4.92 0.37
C HIS A 53 0.76 -5.06 0.80
N TYR A 54 1.67 -5.39 -0.12
CA TYR A 54 3.06 -5.73 0.23
C TYR A 54 4.03 -4.54 0.19
N PHE A 55 3.72 -3.46 -0.52
CA PHE A 55 4.55 -2.26 -0.52
C PHE A 55 4.22 -1.32 0.63
N THR A 56 5.27 -0.73 1.20
CA THR A 56 5.14 0.26 2.27
C THR A 56 4.72 1.61 1.68
N LYS A 57 3.85 2.32 2.40
CA LYS A 57 3.41 3.67 2.05
C LYS A 57 3.79 4.64 3.15
N LEU A 58 3.90 5.91 2.79
CA LEU A 58 4.04 7.00 3.75
C LEU A 58 2.65 7.57 4.04
N ALA A 59 2.30 7.66 5.32
CA ALA A 59 1.04 8.24 5.77
C ALA A 59 1.32 9.36 6.79
N GLY A 60 0.71 10.53 6.60
CA GLY A 60 0.68 11.61 7.57
C GLY A 60 -0.46 11.43 8.58
N GLN A 61 -0.30 11.99 9.79
CA GLN A 61 -1.38 12.07 10.78
C GLN A 61 -2.31 13.23 10.41
N ALA A 62 -3.43 12.93 9.78
CA ALA A 62 -4.46 13.90 9.40
C ALA A 62 -5.81 13.20 9.24
N ILE A 63 -6.90 13.83 9.70
CA ILE A 63 -8.24 13.36 9.35
C ILE A 63 -8.51 13.77 7.91
N THR A 64 -8.72 12.79 7.04
CA THR A 64 -8.92 13.02 5.60
C THR A 64 -10.28 12.49 5.19
N THR A 65 -11.08 13.33 4.52
CA THR A 65 -12.36 12.93 3.94
C THR A 65 -12.29 13.00 2.43
N GLN A 66 -12.70 11.94 1.74
CA GLN A 66 -12.80 11.91 0.28
C GLN A 66 -13.97 11.04 -0.19
N PRO A 67 -14.61 11.37 -1.33
CA PRO A 67 -15.64 10.53 -1.90
C PRO A 67 -15.06 9.26 -2.52
N CYS A 68 -15.82 8.17 -2.47
CA CYS A 68 -15.56 6.97 -3.27
C CYS A 68 -15.60 7.32 -4.77
N ALA A 69 -14.57 6.95 -5.52
CA ALA A 69 -14.51 7.20 -6.97
C ALA A 69 -15.54 6.40 -7.78
N CYS A 70 -16.16 5.37 -7.18
CA CYS A 70 -17.19 4.56 -7.83
C CYS A 70 -18.61 5.10 -7.58
N CYS A 71 -19.00 5.26 -6.31
CA CYS A 71 -20.37 5.62 -5.93
C CYS A 71 -20.53 7.05 -5.38
N GLY A 72 -19.43 7.78 -5.17
CA GLY A 72 -19.46 9.16 -4.64
C GLY A 72 -19.69 9.28 -3.13
N VAL A 73 -19.96 8.19 -2.41
CA VAL A 73 -20.18 8.20 -0.95
C VAL A 73 -18.93 8.72 -0.23
N GLN A 74 -19.12 9.65 0.72
CA GLN A 74 -18.03 10.24 1.50
C GLN A 74 -17.44 9.22 2.48
N GLN A 75 -16.11 9.16 2.53
CA GLN A 75 -15.34 8.29 3.41
C GLN A 75 -14.38 9.12 4.25
N THR A 76 -14.22 8.81 5.54
CA THR A 76 -13.33 9.53 6.45
C THR A 76 -12.28 8.59 7.02
N TYR A 77 -11.02 9.03 6.99
CA TYR A 77 -9.85 8.28 7.43
C TYR A 77 -9.07 9.08 8.47
N ALA A 78 -8.33 8.39 9.34
CA ALA A 78 -7.50 8.99 10.38
C ALA A 78 -6.08 9.40 9.90
N SER A 79 -5.77 9.16 8.63
CA SER A 79 -4.47 9.50 8.02
C SER A 79 -4.65 10.02 6.60
N THR A 80 -3.55 10.41 5.97
CA THR A 80 -3.50 10.73 4.52
C THR A 80 -3.39 9.50 3.62
N ASP A 81 -3.27 8.28 4.17
CA ASP A 81 -3.28 7.01 3.40
C ASP A 81 -4.72 6.52 3.30
N THR A 82 -5.42 7.04 2.30
CA THR A 82 -6.87 6.91 2.14
C THR A 82 -7.24 5.96 1.00
N ASP A 83 -8.38 5.27 1.12
CA ASP A 83 -8.87 4.38 0.05
C ASP A 83 -9.68 5.17 -0.99
N ILE A 84 -9.36 5.00 -2.28
CA ILE A 84 -10.07 5.70 -3.38
C ILE A 84 -11.47 5.14 -3.65
N VAL A 85 -11.75 3.90 -3.24
CA VAL A 85 -13.04 3.23 -3.39
C VAL A 85 -13.51 2.69 -2.02
N CYS A 86 -14.80 2.74 -1.75
CA CYS A 86 -15.38 2.13 -0.55
C CYS A 86 -15.30 0.60 -0.57
N ALA A 87 -15.40 -0.01 0.61
CA ALA A 87 -15.34 -1.47 0.75
C ALA A 87 -16.42 -2.19 -0.07
N GLU A 88 -17.63 -1.62 -0.13
CA GLU A 88 -18.77 -2.16 -0.87
C GLU A 88 -18.49 -2.22 -2.37
N CYS A 89 -18.14 -1.09 -3.00
CA CYS A 89 -17.80 -1.05 -4.41
C CYS A 89 -16.54 -1.89 -4.73
N ALA A 90 -15.56 -1.92 -3.82
CA ALA A 90 -14.38 -2.77 -3.98
C ALA A 90 -14.73 -4.26 -3.96
N GLN A 91 -15.70 -4.66 -3.14
CA GLN A 91 -16.26 -6.01 -3.09
C GLN A 91 -17.04 -6.33 -4.38
N GLU A 92 -18.00 -5.50 -4.72
CA GLU A 92 -18.92 -5.68 -5.85
C GLU A 92 -18.16 -5.80 -7.18
N HIS A 93 -17.17 -4.93 -7.39
CA HIS A 93 -16.42 -4.88 -8.64
C HIS A 93 -15.08 -5.61 -8.56
N GLU A 94 -14.80 -6.37 -7.49
CA GLU A 94 -13.54 -7.09 -7.30
C GLU A 94 -12.26 -6.25 -7.56
N ILE A 95 -12.28 -4.97 -7.18
CA ILE A 95 -11.14 -4.05 -7.29
C ILE A 95 -10.47 -3.75 -5.95
N CYS A 96 -9.24 -3.26 -6.03
CA CYS A 96 -8.50 -2.78 -4.89
C CYS A 96 -9.20 -1.52 -4.37
N LYS A 97 -9.68 -1.54 -3.13
CA LYS A 97 -10.28 -0.37 -2.49
C LYS A 97 -9.33 0.82 -2.46
N HIS A 98 -8.03 0.54 -2.37
CA HIS A 98 -7.03 1.57 -2.17
C HIS A 98 -6.67 2.32 -3.44
N CYS A 99 -6.34 1.60 -4.53
CA CYS A 99 -5.90 2.21 -5.79
C CYS A 99 -6.90 2.10 -6.95
N GLY A 100 -8.00 1.38 -6.79
CA GLY A 100 -9.01 1.16 -7.84
C GLY A 100 -8.63 0.13 -8.91
N GLY A 101 -7.40 -0.40 -8.91
CA GLY A 101 -6.96 -1.43 -9.87
C GLY A 101 -7.53 -2.82 -9.57
N ASP A 102 -7.38 -3.76 -10.50
CA ASP A 102 -7.79 -5.16 -10.29
C ASP A 102 -7.03 -5.80 -9.11
N ARG A 103 -7.74 -6.55 -8.26
CA ARG A 103 -7.15 -7.16 -7.05
C ARG A 103 -6.12 -8.23 -7.36
N GLU A 104 -6.24 -8.88 -8.51
CA GLU A 104 -5.33 -9.93 -8.97
C GLU A 104 -4.40 -9.43 -10.09
N MET A 105 -4.34 -8.11 -10.31
CA MET A 105 -3.48 -7.44 -11.30
C MET A 105 -3.77 -7.83 -12.75
N ARG A 106 -5.00 -8.25 -13.06
CA ARG A 106 -5.47 -8.53 -14.42
C ARG A 106 -5.81 -7.23 -15.16
N THR A 107 -5.53 -7.17 -16.45
CA THR A 107 -5.80 -5.98 -17.29
C THR A 107 -6.99 -6.16 -18.23
N ASP A 108 -7.49 -7.38 -18.39
CA ASP A 108 -8.45 -7.80 -19.40
C ASP A 108 -9.90 -7.89 -18.89
N ARG A 109 -10.34 -6.88 -18.14
CA ARG A 109 -11.73 -6.81 -17.65
C ARG A 109 -12.66 -6.41 -18.79
N ARG A 110 -13.65 -7.26 -19.08
CA ARG A 110 -14.59 -7.03 -20.19
C ARG A 110 -15.82 -6.22 -19.79
N ASP A 111 -16.21 -6.30 -18.51
CA ASP A 111 -17.55 -5.90 -18.11
C ASP A 111 -17.61 -4.57 -17.35
N TRP A 112 -16.52 -4.16 -16.70
CA TRP A 112 -16.52 -2.95 -15.84
C TRP A 112 -15.10 -2.38 -15.61
N PRO A 113 -14.92 -1.05 -15.55
CA PRO A 113 -15.91 -0.02 -15.85
C PRO A 113 -16.19 0.04 -17.35
N THR A 114 -17.45 0.29 -17.74
CA THR A 114 -17.79 0.50 -19.15
C THR A 114 -17.05 1.74 -19.65
N ARG A 115 -16.27 1.59 -20.72
CA ARG A 115 -15.70 2.75 -21.39
C ARG A 115 -16.86 3.61 -21.88
N GLN A 116 -16.99 4.83 -21.36
CA GLN A 116 -17.81 5.83 -22.02
C GLN A 116 -17.14 6.11 -23.36
N THR A 117 -17.76 5.60 -24.42
CA THR A 117 -17.39 5.89 -25.82
C THR A 117 -17.70 7.33 -26.17
#